data_AF-A0A388KYF0-F1
#
_entry.id   AF-A0A388KYF0-F1
#
_cell.length_a   1.000
_cell.length_b   1.000
_cell.length_c   1.000
_cell.angle_alpha   90.00
_cell.angle_beta   90.00
_cell.angle_gamma   90.00
#
_symmetry.space_group_name_H-M   'P 1'
#
loop_
_entity.id
_entity.type
_entity.pdbx_description
1 polymer ?
#
loop_
_entity_poly.entity_id
_entity_poly.type
_entity_poly.pdbx_seq_one_letter_code
_entity_poly.pdbx_strand_id
1 'polypeptide(L)'
;MRYCGVRFVRSLCHGTRSATIRQTDDSEEKEFLRQLIAEKKEEQARRKEVEEKRRFDEMIRQEIERNSEAMEARVMSKIGRHYLAAKDEARWEETRCHIDRTPRPSQRQRVADDFTDKDIEEIENEIAKLYELREKKRKVKHSCTTPVRRSFRQPDFNCQGSVDNERPGGESSRMGELRGRSKVAAGSGPDGILTYILAQRRLLTPKTKDQLKAICAQEGVTYTTKASTIKRIVEVLIKNFSPTLNHRRRVLPTKKSRRGGRIRRKGLEERLQHRLANVLKNVKKGKAKVQEPEDSDELYASNDSDRGEVEALSNKTGNLTIKEKRKRSGEKETGDSPPMETPKKRHGKQGRKIPATIGPIGRLKYVTENLRDLADLTVDELKQICKTEDVQWEGKKMQTILAIANKRTQVAYRSHDEDDAENVADDTSTNEVAETGGDVEEEV
;
A
#
# COMPACT_ATOMS: atom_id res chain seq x y z
N MET A 1 -47.79 98.47 -2.27
CA MET A 1 -47.98 97.38 -1.29
C MET A 1 -46.59 96.96 -0.80
N ARG A 2 -46.01 97.60 0.22
CA ARG A 2 -46.15 97.30 1.66
C ARG A 2 -46.16 95.80 1.94
N TYR A 3 -45.03 95.25 2.40
CA TYR A 3 -44.99 94.33 3.53
C TYR A 3 -43.67 94.52 4.29
N CYS A 4 -43.82 94.94 5.56
CA CYS A 4 -42.87 94.80 6.66
C CYS A 4 -42.41 93.33 6.75
N GLY A 5 -41.18 92.97 7.12
CA GLY A 5 -40.40 93.47 8.24
C GLY A 5 -40.60 92.54 9.43
N VAL A 6 -39.71 91.55 9.62
CA VAL A 6 -39.41 90.93 10.92
C VAL A 6 -37.96 90.46 10.90
N ARG A 7 -37.06 91.22 11.55
CA ARG A 7 -35.72 90.77 11.89
C ARG A 7 -35.83 89.81 13.07
N PHE A 8 -35.72 88.51 12.80
CA PHE A 8 -35.64 87.51 13.86
C PHE A 8 -34.22 87.52 14.43
N VAL A 9 -34.08 88.04 15.64
CA VAL A 9 -32.84 88.05 16.41
C VAL A 9 -32.51 86.61 16.77
N ARG A 10 -31.51 86.02 16.11
CA ARG A 10 -30.90 84.76 16.53
C ARG A 10 -30.16 85.01 17.84
N SER A 11 -30.86 84.80 18.94
CA SER A 11 -30.30 84.66 20.28
C SER A 11 -29.26 83.54 20.27
N LEU A 12 -28.02 83.91 20.59
CA LEU A 12 -26.96 82.97 20.95
C LEU A 12 -27.34 82.28 22.26
N CYS A 13 -27.89 81.07 22.18
CA CYS A 13 -27.84 80.15 23.31
C CYS A 13 -26.47 79.48 23.34
N HIS A 14 -25.61 79.98 24.22
CA HIS A 14 -24.46 79.25 24.75
C HIS A 14 -24.92 77.97 25.43
N GLY A 15 -24.28 76.83 25.12
CA GLY A 15 -24.56 75.59 25.84
C GLY A 15 -23.99 74.31 25.23
N THR A 16 -22.83 74.31 24.58
CA THR A 16 -22.20 73.07 24.09
C THR A 16 -20.73 73.01 24.53
N ARG A 17 -20.50 72.84 25.83
CA ARG A 17 -19.17 72.49 26.37
C ARG A 17 -19.36 71.57 27.58
N SER A 18 -19.56 70.27 27.33
CA SER A 18 -19.25 69.14 28.26
C SER A 18 -19.83 67.81 27.77
N ALA A 19 -19.49 67.37 26.55
CA ALA A 19 -19.95 66.07 26.03
C ALA A 19 -18.85 65.21 25.37
N THR A 20 -17.57 65.56 25.55
CA THR A 20 -16.46 64.87 24.88
C THR A 20 -15.63 63.96 25.78
N ILE A 21 -15.90 63.91 27.09
CA ILE A 21 -15.08 63.12 28.04
C ILE A 21 -15.63 61.70 28.28
N ARG A 22 -16.87 61.40 27.87
CA ARG A 22 -17.46 60.05 28.01
C ARG A 22 -17.33 59.13 26.78
N GLN A 23 -16.81 59.62 25.65
CA GLN A 23 -16.75 58.83 24.41
C GLN A 23 -15.52 57.90 24.29
N THR A 24 -14.49 58.12 25.11
CA THR A 24 -13.28 57.29 25.10
C THR A 24 -13.54 55.91 25.71
N ASP A 25 -14.28 55.83 26.81
CA ASP A 25 -14.57 54.56 27.49
C ASP A 25 -15.45 53.64 26.61
N ASP A 26 -16.44 54.23 25.91
CA ASP A 26 -17.30 53.51 24.95
C ASP A 26 -16.50 52.92 23.76
N SER A 27 -15.31 53.47 23.46
CA SER A 27 -14.48 53.01 22.35
C SER A 27 -13.69 51.74 22.71
N GLU A 28 -13.13 51.69 23.93
CA GLU A 28 -12.39 50.55 24.46
C GLU A 28 -13.32 49.35 24.70
N GLU A 29 -14.50 49.59 25.28
CA GLU A 29 -15.51 48.54 25.47
C GLU A 29 -15.97 47.93 24.13
N LYS A 30 -16.13 48.76 23.10
CA LYS A 30 -16.51 48.31 21.76
C LYS A 30 -15.39 47.52 21.07
N GLU A 31 -14.13 47.84 21.34
CA GLU A 31 -12.99 47.04 20.87
C GLU A 31 -12.92 45.69 21.58
N PHE A 32 -13.13 45.67 22.90
CA PHE A 32 -13.19 44.43 23.67
C PHE A 32 -14.31 43.50 23.18
N LEU A 33 -15.52 44.02 22.94
CA LEU A 33 -16.63 43.24 22.37
C LEU A 33 -16.31 42.68 20.97
N ARG A 34 -15.63 43.46 20.12
CA ARG A 34 -15.20 42.98 18.79
C ARG A 34 -14.17 41.87 18.90
N GLN A 35 -13.23 42.00 19.84
CA GLN A 35 -12.23 40.97 20.12
C GLN A 35 -12.88 39.68 20.61
N LEU A 36 -13.82 39.77 21.56
CA LEU A 36 -14.54 38.62 22.09
C LEU A 36 -15.35 37.87 21.01
N ILE A 37 -16.00 38.62 20.10
CA ILE A 37 -16.74 38.04 18.97
C ILE A 37 -15.79 37.36 17.98
N ALA A 38 -14.63 37.98 17.69
CA ALA A 38 -13.64 37.41 16.78
C ALA A 38 -13.04 36.11 17.35
N GLU A 39 -12.64 36.13 18.62
CA GLU A 39 -12.11 34.97 19.34
C GLU A 39 -13.14 33.84 19.40
N LYS A 40 -14.41 34.15 19.71
CA LYS A 40 -15.49 33.15 19.73
C LYS A 40 -15.77 32.55 18.34
N LYS A 41 -15.63 33.32 17.26
CA LYS A 41 -15.75 32.82 15.88
C LYS A 41 -14.57 31.92 15.50
N GLU A 42 -13.35 32.27 15.89
CA GLU A 42 -12.16 31.46 15.65
C GLU A 42 -12.23 30.12 16.40
N GLU A 43 -12.62 30.15 17.67
CA GLU A 43 -12.82 28.93 18.47
C GLU A 43 -13.90 28.02 17.85
N GLN A 44 -15.00 28.60 17.34
CA GLN A 44 -16.03 27.83 16.65
C GLN A 44 -15.50 27.22 15.33
N ALA A 45 -14.62 27.93 14.60
CA ALA A 45 -13.98 27.40 13.40
C ALA A 45 -13.05 26.23 13.73
N ARG A 46 -12.26 26.32 14.81
CA ARG A 46 -11.41 25.22 15.28
C ARG A 46 -12.22 23.99 15.67
N ARG A 47 -13.36 24.18 16.34
CA ARG A 47 -14.27 23.06 16.68
C ARG A 47 -14.83 22.38 15.44
N LYS A 48 -15.24 23.15 14.43
CA LYS A 48 -15.70 22.59 13.15
C LYS A 48 -14.61 21.82 12.42
N GLU A 49 -13.38 22.34 12.40
CA GLU A 49 -12.24 21.67 11.77
C GLU A 49 -11.92 20.32 12.43
N VAL A 50 -11.95 20.25 13.77
CA VAL A 50 -11.74 18.99 14.51
C VAL A 50 -12.87 17.99 14.23
N GLU A 51 -14.11 18.45 14.13
CA GLU A 51 -15.24 17.58 13.82
C GLU A 51 -15.20 17.06 12.37
N GLU A 52 -14.86 17.90 11.40
CA GLU A 52 -14.65 17.49 10.01
C GLU A 52 -13.52 16.48 9.89
N LYS A 53 -12.42 16.69 10.62
CA LYS A 53 -11.32 15.72 10.69
C LYS A 53 -11.78 14.37 11.24
N ARG A 54 -12.61 14.36 12.30
CA ARG A 54 -13.21 13.12 12.83
C ARG A 54 -14.09 12.43 11.81
N ARG A 55 -14.91 13.19 11.06
CA ARG A 55 -15.75 12.63 9.98
C ARG A 55 -14.91 12.02 8.86
N PHE A 56 -13.80 12.66 8.51
CA PHE A 56 -12.89 12.14 7.48
C PHE A 56 -12.17 10.87 7.93
N ASP A 57 -11.68 10.82 9.17
CA ASP A 57 -11.04 9.62 9.73
C ASP A 57 -12.04 8.45 9.83
N GLU A 58 -13.30 8.72 10.17
CA GLU A 58 -14.36 7.72 10.19
C GLU A 58 -14.69 7.19 8.79
N MET A 59 -14.74 8.06 7.78
CA MET A 59 -14.91 7.66 6.38
C MET A 59 -13.77 6.75 5.91
N ILE A 60 -12.52 7.07 6.26
CA ILE A 60 -11.36 6.22 5.95
C ILE A 60 -11.50 4.85 6.63
N ARG A 61 -11.95 4.82 7.89
CA ARG A 61 -12.14 3.57 8.64
C ARG A 61 -13.17 2.68 7.96
N GLN A 62 -14.33 3.23 7.58
CA GLN A 62 -15.37 2.50 6.85
C GLN A 62 -14.90 1.99 5.49
N GLU A 63 -14.09 2.76 4.77
CA GLU A 63 -13.53 2.34 3.49
C GLU A 63 -12.52 1.19 3.65
N ILE A 64 -11.73 1.21 4.72
CA ILE A 64 -10.81 0.10 5.05
C ILE A 64 -11.62 -1.17 5.37
N GLU A 65 -12.68 -1.04 6.17
CA GLU A 65 -13.55 -2.15 6.57
C GLU A 65 -14.24 -2.81 5.36
N ARG A 66 -14.89 -2.02 4.50
CA ARG A 66 -15.47 -2.51 3.24
C ARG A 66 -14.43 -3.18 2.33
N ASN A 67 -13.20 -2.67 2.30
CA ASN A 67 -12.12 -3.28 1.52
C ASN A 67 -11.60 -4.59 2.14
N SER A 68 -11.55 -4.71 3.46
CA SER A 68 -11.19 -5.98 4.12
C SER A 68 -12.25 -7.06 3.89
N GLU A 69 -13.54 -6.74 3.99
CA GLU A 69 -14.64 -7.67 3.71
C GLU A 69 -14.60 -8.17 2.26
N ALA A 70 -14.43 -7.26 1.30
CA ALA A 70 -14.32 -7.63 -0.12
C ALA A 70 -13.08 -8.50 -0.39
N MET A 71 -11.98 -8.29 0.35
CA MET A 71 -10.78 -9.11 0.24
C MET A 71 -11.02 -10.51 0.82
N GLU A 72 -11.67 -10.60 1.98
CA GLU A 72 -12.04 -11.86 2.62
C GLU A 72 -12.93 -12.70 1.70
N ALA A 73 -13.99 -12.11 1.14
CA ALA A 73 -14.87 -12.79 0.19
C ALA A 73 -14.11 -13.35 -1.03
N ARG A 74 -13.15 -12.59 -1.57
CA ARG A 74 -12.29 -13.06 -2.68
C ARG A 74 -11.38 -14.21 -2.28
N VAL A 75 -10.81 -14.18 -1.08
CA VAL A 75 -9.97 -15.25 -0.55
C VAL A 75 -10.80 -16.50 -0.34
N MET A 76 -11.96 -16.38 0.33
CA MET A 76 -12.89 -17.49 0.56
C MET A 76 -13.39 -18.10 -0.75
N SER A 77 -13.72 -17.27 -1.74
CA SER A 77 -14.10 -17.73 -3.08
C SER A 77 -12.98 -18.50 -3.79
N LYS A 78 -11.71 -18.08 -3.64
CA LYS A 78 -10.56 -18.82 -4.20
C LYS A 78 -10.35 -20.16 -3.49
N ILE A 79 -10.41 -20.17 -2.16
CA ILE A 79 -10.25 -21.41 -1.37
C ILE A 79 -11.38 -22.38 -1.71
N GLY A 80 -12.63 -21.91 -1.77
CA GLY A 80 -13.78 -22.72 -2.16
C GLY A 80 -13.64 -23.33 -3.55
N ARG A 81 -13.19 -22.54 -4.55
CA ARG A 81 -12.90 -23.08 -5.89
C ARG A 81 -11.79 -24.13 -5.89
N HIS A 82 -10.71 -23.90 -5.13
CA HIS A 82 -9.63 -24.89 -5.01
C HIS A 82 -10.11 -26.19 -4.35
N TYR A 83 -10.94 -26.10 -3.31
CA TYR A 83 -11.51 -27.26 -2.65
C TYR A 83 -12.42 -28.06 -3.58
N LEU A 84 -13.29 -27.39 -4.33
CA LEU A 84 -14.16 -28.05 -5.32
C LEU A 84 -13.33 -28.71 -6.43
N ALA A 85 -12.33 -28.02 -6.96
CA ALA A 85 -11.44 -28.58 -7.98
C ALA A 85 -10.67 -29.81 -7.48
N ALA A 86 -10.12 -29.76 -6.25
CA ALA A 86 -9.43 -30.90 -5.64
C ALA A 86 -10.39 -32.07 -5.37
N LYS A 87 -11.63 -31.79 -4.96
CA LYS A 87 -12.68 -32.80 -4.79
C LYS A 87 -13.07 -33.46 -6.12
N ASP A 88 -13.17 -32.68 -7.19
CA ASP A 88 -13.43 -33.21 -8.53
C ASP A 88 -12.25 -34.04 -9.03
N GLU A 89 -11.01 -33.59 -8.84
CA GLU A 89 -9.80 -34.32 -9.20
C GLU A 89 -9.72 -35.68 -8.50
N ALA A 90 -10.02 -35.74 -7.20
CA ALA A 90 -10.10 -37.00 -6.46
C ALA A 90 -11.15 -37.97 -7.05
N ARG A 91 -12.34 -37.46 -7.42
CA ARG A 91 -13.38 -38.27 -8.09
C ARG A 91 -12.95 -38.76 -9.48
N TRP A 92 -12.26 -37.91 -10.24
CA TRP A 92 -11.70 -38.27 -11.54
C TRP A 92 -10.62 -39.36 -11.42
N GLU A 93 -9.80 -39.32 -10.37
CA GLU A 93 -8.72 -40.30 -10.13
C GLU A 93 -9.24 -41.68 -9.69
N GLU A 94 -10.32 -41.71 -8.90
CA GLU A 94 -11.07 -42.95 -8.59
C GLU A 94 -11.60 -43.63 -9.86
N THR A 95 -12.11 -42.84 -10.81
CA THR A 95 -12.66 -43.38 -12.06
C THR A 95 -11.56 -43.91 -12.99
N ARG A 96 -10.38 -43.27 -13.03
CA ARG A 96 -9.25 -43.74 -13.84
C ARG A 96 -8.59 -45.01 -13.32
N CYS A 97 -8.50 -45.17 -12.00
CA CYS A 97 -7.88 -46.36 -11.40
C CYS A 97 -8.65 -47.66 -11.66
N HIS A 98 -9.89 -47.60 -12.17
CA HIS A 98 -10.72 -48.78 -12.38
C HIS A 98 -10.45 -49.53 -13.70
N ILE A 99 -9.70 -48.94 -14.64
CA ILE A 99 -9.52 -49.52 -15.98
C ILE A 99 -8.31 -50.49 -16.06
N ASP A 100 -7.31 -50.38 -15.18
CA ASP A 100 -6.09 -51.21 -15.25
C ASP A 100 -5.98 -52.30 -14.17
N ARG A 101 -7.01 -52.50 -13.34
CA ARG A 101 -7.07 -53.69 -12.47
C ARG A 101 -7.56 -54.87 -13.28
N THR A 102 -6.62 -55.75 -13.66
CA THR A 102 -6.90 -57.15 -14.04
C THR A 102 -8.03 -57.71 -13.18
N PRO A 103 -9.07 -58.34 -13.78
CA PRO A 103 -10.22 -58.86 -13.04
C PRO A 103 -9.74 -59.78 -11.93
N ARG A 104 -9.83 -59.31 -10.69
CA ARG A 104 -9.58 -60.18 -9.53
C ARG A 104 -10.78 -61.13 -9.46
N PRO A 105 -10.58 -62.46 -9.43
CA PRO A 105 -11.68 -63.41 -9.42
C PRO A 105 -12.59 -63.11 -8.24
N SER A 106 -13.88 -62.96 -8.53
CA SER A 106 -14.94 -62.69 -7.57
C SER A 106 -14.99 -63.77 -6.50
N GLN A 107 -14.35 -63.51 -5.36
CA GLN A 107 -14.52 -64.35 -4.17
C GLN A 107 -15.57 -63.70 -3.26
N ARG A 108 -16.79 -64.23 -3.41
CA ARG A 108 -17.85 -64.29 -2.40
C ARG A 108 -18.58 -62.98 -2.10
N GLN A 109 -19.61 -62.79 -2.91
CA GLN A 109 -20.98 -62.56 -2.44
C GLN A 109 -21.27 -63.41 -1.18
N ARG A 110 -21.11 -62.83 0.01
CA ARG A 110 -21.65 -63.40 1.25
C ARG A 110 -21.86 -62.27 2.26
N VAL A 111 -23.12 -62.13 2.65
CA VAL A 111 -23.63 -61.46 3.85
C VAL A 111 -23.60 -59.93 3.81
N ALA A 112 -24.56 -59.35 3.09
CA ALA A 112 -24.92 -57.94 3.20
C ALA A 112 -26.29 -57.73 3.88
N ASP A 113 -26.88 -58.78 4.46
CA ASP A 113 -28.25 -58.75 4.99
C ASP A 113 -28.36 -58.71 6.53
N ASP A 114 -27.25 -58.65 7.29
CA ASP A 114 -27.29 -58.75 8.77
C ASP A 114 -27.19 -57.39 9.51
N PHE A 115 -27.39 -56.25 8.83
CA PHE A 115 -27.25 -54.92 9.45
C PHE A 115 -28.56 -54.22 9.83
N THR A 116 -29.73 -54.81 9.53
CA THR A 116 -31.02 -54.19 9.87
C THR A 116 -31.52 -54.47 11.28
N ASP A 117 -30.97 -55.49 11.95
CA ASP A 117 -31.42 -55.94 13.29
C ASP A 117 -30.45 -55.62 14.43
N LYS A 118 -29.37 -54.88 14.15
CA LYS A 118 -28.59 -54.30 15.25
C LYS A 118 -29.35 -53.12 15.80
N ASP A 119 -29.95 -53.31 16.97
CA ASP A 119 -30.67 -52.28 17.70
C ASP A 119 -29.83 -51.01 17.74
N ILE A 120 -30.46 -49.88 17.40
CA ILE A 120 -29.80 -48.57 17.30
C ILE A 120 -29.05 -48.26 18.61
N GLU A 121 -29.55 -48.77 19.73
CA GLU A 121 -28.96 -48.71 21.06
C GLU A 121 -27.56 -49.37 21.15
N GLU A 122 -27.30 -50.46 20.44
CA GLU A 122 -25.99 -51.12 20.43
C GLU A 122 -24.95 -50.29 19.65
N ILE A 123 -25.39 -49.63 18.57
CA ILE A 123 -24.57 -48.69 17.80
C ILE A 123 -24.25 -47.45 18.63
N GLU A 124 -25.23 -46.90 19.35
CA GLU A 124 -25.02 -45.77 20.26
C GLU A 124 -24.07 -46.11 21.41
N ASN A 125 -24.20 -47.31 21.98
CA ASN A 125 -23.30 -47.81 23.02
C ASN A 125 -21.86 -47.96 22.52
N GLU A 126 -21.65 -48.44 21.28
CA GLU A 126 -20.32 -48.55 20.69
C GLU A 126 -19.70 -47.18 20.38
N ILE A 127 -20.52 -46.22 19.92
CA ILE A 127 -20.09 -44.82 19.72
C ILE A 127 -19.67 -44.19 21.06
N ALA A 128 -20.45 -44.38 22.13
CA ALA A 128 -20.10 -43.88 23.47
C ALA A 128 -18.78 -44.47 23.98
N LYS A 129 -18.57 -45.76 23.76
CA LYS A 129 -17.34 -46.48 24.14
C LYS A 129 -16.10 -45.94 23.40
N LEU A 130 -16.25 -45.58 22.12
CA LEU A 130 -15.19 -44.95 21.33
C LEU A 130 -14.86 -43.52 21.80
N TYR A 131 -15.87 -42.76 22.24
CA TYR A 131 -15.65 -41.44 22.83
C TYR A 131 -14.87 -41.51 24.15
N GLU A 132 -15.23 -42.44 25.03
CA GLU A 132 -14.48 -42.67 26.27
C GLU A 132 -13.02 -43.06 26.03
N LEU A 133 -12.76 -43.96 25.06
CA LEU A 133 -11.40 -44.36 24.70
C LEU A 133 -10.59 -43.17 24.16
N ARG A 134 -11.21 -42.31 23.36
CA ARG A 134 -10.57 -41.11 22.81
C ARG A 134 -10.22 -40.10 23.91
N GLU A 135 -11.09 -39.94 24.91
CA GLU A 135 -10.87 -39.01 26.01
C GLU A 135 -9.83 -39.55 27.01
N LYS A 136 -9.86 -40.86 27.32
CA LYS A 136 -8.82 -41.55 28.08
C LYS A 136 -7.45 -41.40 27.41
N LYS A 137 -7.37 -41.47 26.08
CA LYS A 137 -6.13 -41.26 25.32
C LYS A 137 -5.61 -39.82 25.36
N ARG A 138 -6.47 -38.82 25.61
CA ARG A 138 -6.06 -37.41 25.80
C ARG A 138 -5.62 -37.12 27.23
N LYS A 139 -6.24 -37.74 28.24
CA LYS A 139 -5.90 -37.52 29.66
C LYS A 139 -4.56 -38.16 30.07
N VAL A 140 -4.13 -39.24 29.42
CA VAL A 140 -2.82 -39.88 29.66
C VAL A 140 -1.62 -39.02 29.21
N LYS A 141 -1.84 -37.94 28.46
CA LYS A 141 -0.74 -37.10 27.91
C LYS A 141 -0.40 -35.85 28.73
N HIS A 142 -1.07 -35.59 29.85
CA HIS A 142 -0.91 -34.32 30.59
C HIS A 142 -0.35 -34.45 32.02
N SER A 143 0.07 -35.63 32.48
CA SER A 143 0.83 -35.79 33.72
C SER A 143 2.16 -36.53 33.50
N CYS A 144 3.01 -35.97 32.67
CA CYS A 144 4.45 -36.22 32.75
C CYS A 144 5.13 -34.87 32.94
N THR A 145 5.48 -34.62 34.20
CA THR A 145 6.58 -33.78 34.68
C THR A 145 7.66 -33.57 33.62
N THR A 146 7.92 -32.29 33.36
CA THR A 146 9.14 -31.70 32.77
C THR A 146 10.19 -32.68 32.24
N PRO A 147 10.29 -32.89 30.91
CA PRO A 147 11.45 -33.53 30.35
C PRO A 147 12.55 -32.48 30.11
N VAL A 148 13.65 -32.66 30.84
CA VAL A 148 14.98 -32.27 30.36
C VAL A 148 15.10 -32.74 28.91
N ARG A 149 15.37 -31.78 28.00
CA ARG A 149 15.56 -32.02 26.56
C ARG A 149 16.55 -33.17 26.33
N ARG A 150 16.04 -34.36 26.03
CA ARG A 150 16.83 -35.40 25.35
C ARG A 150 16.88 -35.04 23.87
N SER A 151 18.09 -34.76 23.42
CA SER A 151 18.45 -34.68 22.02
C SER A 151 17.95 -35.92 21.28
N PHE A 152 17.33 -35.67 20.12
CA PHE A 152 16.91 -36.65 19.14
C PHE A 152 18.10 -37.53 18.77
N ARG A 153 18.17 -38.76 19.31
CA ARG A 153 19.14 -39.75 18.86
C ARG A 153 18.72 -40.20 17.46
N GLN A 154 19.62 -40.03 16.51
CA GLN A 154 19.51 -40.62 15.20
C GLN A 154 19.46 -42.16 15.31
N PRO A 155 18.82 -42.85 14.36
CA PRO A 155 18.90 -44.31 14.27
C PRO A 155 20.36 -44.72 14.01
N ASP A 156 20.94 -45.49 14.94
CA ASP A 156 22.22 -46.14 14.76
C ASP A 156 22.06 -47.28 13.75
N PHE A 157 22.45 -47.04 12.49
CA PHE A 157 22.67 -48.10 11.51
C PHE A 157 24.03 -48.73 11.75
N ASN A 158 24.14 -49.56 12.79
CA ASN A 158 25.24 -50.52 12.90
C ASN A 158 24.96 -51.72 11.98
N CYS A 159 25.32 -51.58 10.71
CA CYS A 159 25.55 -52.72 9.83
C CYS A 159 26.99 -53.21 10.05
N GLN A 160 27.15 -54.30 10.80
CA GLN A 160 28.33 -55.16 10.72
C GLN A 160 27.97 -56.39 9.88
N GLY A 161 28.84 -56.72 8.90
CA GLY A 161 28.77 -57.91 8.04
C GLY A 161 28.72 -57.52 6.56
N SER A 162 29.87 -57.32 5.91
CA SER A 162 30.62 -58.34 5.16
C SER A 162 29.90 -58.74 3.86
N VAL A 163 30.37 -58.29 2.70
CA VAL A 163 31.20 -59.04 1.72
C VAL A 163 31.68 -58.05 0.65
N ASP A 164 32.92 -58.21 0.20
CA ASP A 164 33.63 -57.40 -0.79
C ASP A 164 32.85 -57.08 -2.06
N ASN A 165 32.84 -55.80 -2.47
CA ASN A 165 32.81 -55.39 -3.87
C ASN A 165 33.19 -53.92 -4.04
N GLU A 166 34.27 -53.70 -4.78
CA GLU A 166 34.81 -52.40 -5.14
C GLU A 166 33.82 -51.59 -5.98
N ARG A 167 33.44 -50.39 -5.50
CA ARG A 167 32.92 -49.31 -6.35
C ARG A 167 33.31 -47.95 -5.77
N PRO A 168 33.85 -47.01 -6.57
CA PRO A 168 34.29 -45.71 -6.06
C PRO A 168 33.08 -44.80 -5.85
N GLY A 169 32.60 -44.77 -4.60
CA GLY A 169 31.46 -43.96 -4.16
C GLY A 169 31.90 -42.62 -3.58
N GLY A 170 31.49 -41.54 -4.24
CA GLY A 170 31.87 -40.14 -4.01
C GLY A 170 31.97 -39.66 -2.54
N GLU A 171 33.05 -38.94 -2.30
CA GLU A 171 33.33 -38.16 -1.11
C GLU A 171 32.24 -37.09 -0.88
N SER A 172 31.37 -37.31 0.10
CA SER A 172 30.47 -36.27 0.62
C SER A 172 31.08 -35.64 1.87
N SER A 173 31.69 -34.48 1.66
CA SER A 173 32.32 -33.59 2.63
C SER A 173 31.36 -33.19 3.77
N ARG A 174 31.59 -33.74 4.96
CA ARG A 174 30.87 -33.49 6.23
C ARG A 174 31.58 -32.46 7.13
N MET A 175 31.97 -31.30 6.59
CA MET A 175 32.73 -30.25 7.33
C MET A 175 32.05 -28.87 7.39
N GLY A 176 30.70 -28.83 7.48
CA GLY A 176 29.93 -27.59 7.27
C GLY A 176 29.22 -26.95 8.48
N GLU A 177 29.41 -27.41 9.72
CA GLU A 177 28.47 -27.09 10.81
C GLU A 177 28.72 -25.80 11.62
N LEU A 178 29.80 -25.05 11.37
CA LEU A 178 30.18 -23.93 12.26
C LEU A 178 29.97 -22.52 11.71
N ARG A 179 29.04 -22.31 10.76
CA ARG A 179 28.52 -20.95 10.50
C ARG A 179 27.01 -21.02 10.28
N GLY A 180 26.24 -20.64 11.31
CA GLY A 180 24.79 -20.42 11.27
C GLY A 180 24.35 -19.27 10.36
N ARG A 181 24.88 -19.21 9.13
CA ARG A 181 24.37 -18.36 8.07
C ARG A 181 23.06 -18.99 7.62
N SER A 182 21.94 -18.37 7.99
CA SER A 182 20.62 -18.71 7.50
C SER A 182 20.63 -18.67 5.97
N LYS A 183 20.74 -19.86 5.36
CA LYS A 183 20.63 -20.02 3.92
C LYS A 183 19.17 -19.78 3.56
N VAL A 184 18.87 -18.62 3.01
CA VAL A 184 17.58 -18.40 2.32
C VAL A 184 17.53 -19.42 1.19
N ALA A 185 16.45 -20.22 1.13
CA ALA A 185 16.30 -21.27 0.13
C ALA A 185 16.56 -20.72 -1.28
N ALA A 186 17.46 -21.37 -2.02
CA ALA A 186 17.82 -21.00 -3.38
C ALA A 186 16.59 -21.14 -4.28
N GLY A 187 15.90 -20.02 -4.51
CA GLY A 187 14.58 -19.98 -5.16
C GLY A 187 13.71 -18.82 -4.70
N SER A 188 14.05 -18.18 -3.58
CA SER A 188 13.35 -16.99 -3.15
C SER A 188 13.70 -15.82 -4.08
N GLY A 189 12.74 -15.39 -4.88
CA GLY A 189 12.88 -14.30 -5.86
C GLY A 189 13.22 -12.94 -5.21
N PRO A 190 12.95 -11.80 -5.89
CA PRO A 190 13.25 -10.47 -5.33
C PRO A 190 12.59 -10.24 -3.95
N ASP A 191 11.46 -10.89 -3.69
CA ASP A 191 10.73 -10.83 -2.42
C ASP A 191 11.48 -11.52 -1.27
N GLY A 192 12.26 -12.57 -1.58
CA GLY A 192 13.14 -13.24 -0.62
C GLY A 192 14.26 -12.35 -0.11
N ILE A 193 14.86 -11.59 -1.02
CA ILE A 193 15.90 -10.61 -0.68
C ILE A 193 15.32 -9.54 0.23
N LEU A 194 14.12 -9.04 -0.07
CA LEU A 194 13.47 -8.03 0.78
C LEU A 194 13.19 -8.57 2.19
N THR A 195 12.72 -9.82 2.28
CA THR A 195 12.44 -10.49 3.55
C THR A 195 13.72 -10.68 4.37
N TYR A 196 14.81 -11.10 3.72
CA TYR A 196 16.14 -11.20 4.34
C TYR A 196 16.64 -9.84 4.86
N ILE A 197 16.48 -8.76 4.09
CA ILE A 197 16.85 -7.40 4.49
C ILE A 197 16.08 -6.98 5.75
N LEU A 198 14.76 -7.23 5.77
CA LEU A 198 13.92 -6.89 6.92
C LEU A 198 14.30 -7.70 8.16
N ALA A 199 14.55 -9.00 8.00
CA ALA A 199 15.00 -9.87 9.08
C ALA A 199 16.36 -9.42 9.66
N GLN A 200 17.34 -9.12 8.80
CA GLN A 200 18.65 -8.62 9.23
C GLN A 200 18.55 -7.28 9.96
N ARG A 201 17.71 -6.36 9.48
CA ARG A 201 17.46 -5.11 10.20
C ARG A 201 16.85 -5.33 11.58
N ARG A 202 15.88 -6.25 11.71
CA ARG A 202 15.29 -6.60 13.01
C ARG A 202 16.33 -7.16 13.98
N LEU A 203 17.24 -8.02 13.52
CA LEU A 203 18.31 -8.58 14.35
C LEU A 203 19.36 -7.54 14.78
N LEU A 204 19.66 -6.56 13.93
CA LEU A 204 20.70 -5.55 14.19
C LEU A 204 20.18 -4.32 14.98
N THR A 205 18.88 -4.03 14.94
CA THR A 205 18.28 -2.89 15.64
C THR A 205 18.46 -2.92 17.17
N PRO A 206 18.25 -4.05 17.87
CA PRO A 206 18.43 -4.12 19.33
C PRO A 206 19.90 -4.23 19.77
N LYS A 207 20.86 -4.45 18.85
CA LYS A 207 22.28 -4.58 19.20
C LYS A 207 22.82 -3.28 19.80
N THR A 208 23.71 -3.43 20.78
CA THR A 208 24.41 -2.30 21.41
C THR A 208 25.48 -1.73 20.47
N LYS A 209 26.00 -0.54 20.80
CA LYS A 209 27.06 0.13 20.01
C LYS A 209 28.30 -0.75 19.85
N ASP A 210 28.74 -1.41 20.92
CA ASP A 210 29.97 -2.20 20.90
C ASP A 210 29.80 -3.51 20.15
N GLN A 211 28.62 -4.15 20.26
CA GLN A 211 28.26 -5.30 19.42
C GLN A 211 28.26 -4.94 17.92
N LEU A 212 27.73 -3.76 17.57
CA LEU A 212 27.75 -3.30 16.18
C LEU A 212 29.17 -2.97 15.70
N LYS A 213 30.05 -2.45 16.56
CA LYS A 213 31.47 -2.26 16.22
C LYS A 213 32.19 -3.58 15.97
N ALA A 214 31.90 -4.62 16.75
CA ALA A 214 32.46 -5.96 16.52
C ALA A 214 32.02 -6.54 15.16
N ILE A 215 30.72 -6.44 14.83
CA ILE A 215 30.20 -6.85 13.52
C ILE A 215 30.79 -6.01 12.38
N CYS A 216 30.97 -4.71 12.61
CA CYS A 216 31.64 -3.81 11.67
C CYS A 216 33.08 -4.23 11.37
N ALA A 217 33.86 -4.58 12.40
CA ALA A 217 35.22 -5.07 12.22
C ALA A 217 35.24 -6.39 11.44
N GLN A 218 34.29 -7.29 11.72
CA GLN A 218 34.17 -8.57 11.01
C GLN A 218 33.81 -8.42 9.52
N GLU A 219 32.93 -7.47 9.19
CA GLU A 219 32.44 -7.24 7.82
C GLU A 219 33.23 -6.14 7.08
N GLY A 220 34.28 -5.57 7.69
CA GLY A 220 35.11 -4.51 7.09
C GLY A 220 34.38 -3.18 6.88
N VAL A 221 33.41 -2.84 7.73
CA VAL A 221 32.61 -1.62 7.65
C VAL A 221 33.04 -0.63 8.74
N THR A 222 33.24 0.65 8.41
CA THR A 222 33.52 1.68 9.42
C THR A 222 32.26 2.06 10.20
N TYR A 223 32.32 2.01 11.53
CA TYR A 223 31.22 2.42 12.40
C TYR A 223 31.00 3.95 12.34
N THR A 224 29.77 4.39 12.08
CA THR A 224 29.39 5.82 12.06
C THR A 224 28.23 6.08 13.03
N THR A 225 26.99 6.19 12.55
CA THR A 225 25.79 6.26 13.41
C THR A 225 25.06 4.92 13.42
N LYS A 226 24.38 4.56 14.51
CA LYS A 226 23.71 3.24 14.65
C LYS A 226 22.89 2.87 13.41
N ALA A 227 22.03 3.77 12.95
CA ALA A 227 21.15 3.52 11.79
C ALA A 227 21.89 3.44 10.44
N SER A 228 22.97 4.20 10.25
CA SER A 228 23.75 4.18 9.00
C SER A 228 24.68 2.96 8.95
N THR A 229 25.28 2.61 10.08
CA THR A 229 26.06 1.39 10.28
C THR A 229 25.23 0.15 9.96
N ILE A 230 24.02 0.01 10.51
CA ILE A 230 23.12 -1.12 10.21
C ILE A 230 22.85 -1.22 8.70
N LYS A 231 22.63 -0.10 8.01
CA LYS A 231 22.41 -0.11 6.55
C LYS A 231 23.63 -0.60 5.79
N ARG A 232 24.84 -0.14 6.16
CA ARG A 232 26.09 -0.55 5.52
C ARG A 232 26.38 -2.04 5.75
N ILE A 233 26.17 -2.54 6.98
CA ILE A 233 26.32 -3.97 7.28
C ILE A 233 25.37 -4.80 6.41
N VAL A 234 24.08 -4.45 6.35
CA VAL A 234 23.09 -5.16 5.53
C VAL A 234 23.45 -5.13 4.05
N GLU A 235 23.95 -3.99 3.55
CA GLU A 235 24.39 -3.87 2.15
C GLU A 235 25.56 -4.80 1.82
N VAL A 236 26.56 -4.88 2.72
CA VAL A 236 27.70 -5.81 2.56
C VAL A 236 27.22 -7.26 2.61
N LEU A 237 26.32 -7.61 3.54
CA LEU A 237 25.75 -8.96 3.62
C LEU A 237 24.97 -9.36 2.35
N ILE A 238 24.19 -8.46 1.74
CA ILE A 238 23.50 -8.74 0.46
C ILE A 238 24.50 -8.93 -0.68
N LYS A 239 25.54 -8.09 -0.75
CA LYS A 239 26.61 -8.21 -1.76
C LYS A 239 27.32 -9.57 -1.62
N ASN A 240 27.60 -9.99 -0.40
CA ASN A 240 28.20 -11.29 -0.07
C ASN A 240 27.25 -12.48 -0.27
N PHE A 241 25.93 -12.23 -0.26
CA PHE A 241 24.91 -13.25 -0.55
C PHE A 241 24.74 -13.49 -2.06
N SER A 242 25.08 -12.51 -2.91
CA SER A 242 24.89 -12.58 -4.37
C SER A 242 26.15 -12.76 -5.25
N PRO A 243 27.26 -13.40 -4.81
CA PRO A 243 28.46 -13.52 -5.64
C PRO A 243 28.23 -14.40 -6.88
N THR A 244 27.28 -15.34 -6.81
CA THR A 244 26.94 -16.26 -7.92
C THR A 244 26.22 -15.58 -9.08
N LEU A 245 25.53 -14.44 -8.86
CA LEU A 245 24.85 -13.68 -9.91
C LEU A 245 25.83 -12.87 -10.77
N ASN A 246 26.92 -12.37 -10.18
CA ASN A 246 27.93 -11.62 -10.90
C ASN A 246 28.93 -12.51 -11.66
N HIS A 247 29.23 -13.72 -11.16
CA HIS A 247 30.16 -14.63 -11.84
C HIS A 247 29.55 -15.26 -13.12
N ARG A 248 28.23 -15.54 -13.13
CA ARG A 248 27.53 -16.04 -14.34
C ARG A 248 27.44 -15.02 -15.49
N ARG A 249 27.67 -13.73 -15.26
CA ARG A 249 27.68 -12.70 -16.32
C ARG A 249 29.01 -12.62 -17.10
N ARG A 250 30.11 -13.24 -16.64
CA ARG A 250 31.42 -13.16 -17.32
C ARG A 250 31.85 -14.40 -18.12
N VAL A 251 31.15 -15.54 -18.01
CA VAL A 251 31.59 -16.81 -18.64
C VAL A 251 30.49 -17.48 -19.46
N LEU A 252 29.80 -16.73 -20.32
CA LEU A 252 29.12 -17.33 -21.46
C LEU A 252 29.82 -16.86 -22.74
N PRO A 253 30.69 -17.69 -23.36
CA PRO A 253 31.23 -17.39 -24.66
C PRO A 253 30.05 -17.26 -25.63
N THR A 254 29.90 -16.07 -26.19
CA THR A 254 28.87 -15.76 -27.19
C THR A 254 29.18 -16.52 -28.48
N LYS A 255 28.73 -17.77 -28.58
CA LYS A 255 28.63 -18.43 -29.89
C LYS A 255 27.65 -17.62 -30.72
N LYS A 256 28.18 -17.00 -31.77
CA LYS A 256 27.49 -16.16 -32.76
C LYS A 256 26.38 -16.97 -33.43
N SER A 257 25.19 -17.01 -32.83
CA SER A 257 23.98 -17.40 -33.55
C SER A 257 23.49 -16.19 -34.33
N ARG A 258 23.77 -16.22 -35.64
CA ARG A 258 23.18 -15.34 -36.64
C ARG A 258 21.70 -15.73 -36.77
N ARG A 259 20.80 -14.86 -36.29
CA ARG A 259 19.58 -14.35 -36.98
C ARG A 259 18.52 -13.88 -35.98
N GLY A 260 18.08 -12.63 -36.16
CA GLY A 260 16.74 -12.16 -35.79
C GLY A 260 16.53 -11.62 -34.37
N GLY A 261 16.35 -10.30 -34.24
CA GLY A 261 15.56 -9.70 -33.14
C GLY A 261 16.33 -9.12 -31.94
N ARG A 262 17.09 -8.03 -32.14
CA ARG A 262 17.62 -7.20 -31.04
C ARG A 262 16.48 -6.40 -30.38
N ILE A 263 15.73 -7.01 -29.47
CA ILE A 263 14.90 -6.28 -28.51
C ILE A 263 15.81 -5.76 -27.41
N ARG A 264 15.86 -4.43 -27.26
CA ARG A 264 16.73 -3.68 -26.34
C ARG A 264 16.44 -4.03 -24.88
N ARG A 265 17.15 -5.02 -24.31
CA ARG A 265 17.07 -5.40 -22.87
C ARG A 265 17.61 -4.36 -21.88
N LYS A 266 18.20 -3.24 -22.31
CA LYS A 266 18.82 -2.26 -21.41
C LYS A 266 17.81 -1.48 -20.53
N GLY A 267 16.53 -1.43 -20.88
CA GLY A 267 15.54 -0.62 -20.14
C GLY A 267 14.91 -1.29 -18.90
N LEU A 268 14.96 -2.62 -18.78
CA LEU A 268 14.36 -3.32 -17.64
C LEU A 268 15.19 -3.14 -16.35
N GLU A 269 16.51 -3.10 -16.48
CA GLU A 269 17.41 -2.95 -15.32
C GLU A 269 17.32 -1.54 -14.74
N GLU A 270 17.23 -0.51 -15.58
CA GLU A 270 17.03 0.89 -15.16
C GLU A 270 15.67 1.10 -14.47
N ARG A 271 14.59 0.47 -14.97
CA ARG A 271 13.28 0.50 -14.32
C ARG A 271 13.30 -0.17 -12.94
N LEU A 272 14.06 -1.25 -12.78
CA LEU A 272 14.14 -1.97 -11.51
C LEU A 272 14.98 -1.20 -10.47
N GLN A 273 16.09 -0.59 -10.91
CA GLN A 273 16.88 0.30 -10.06
C GLN A 273 16.07 1.53 -9.60
N HIS A 274 15.29 2.13 -10.50
CA HIS A 274 14.44 3.27 -10.16
C HIS A 274 13.31 2.92 -9.16
N ARG A 275 12.72 1.72 -9.27
CA ARG A 275 11.72 1.23 -8.30
C ARG A 275 12.33 1.00 -6.92
N LEU A 276 13.52 0.39 -6.84
CA LEU A 276 14.22 0.17 -5.56
C LEU A 276 14.62 1.49 -4.89
N ALA A 277 15.10 2.47 -5.66
CA ALA A 277 15.47 3.79 -5.14
C ALA A 277 14.26 4.53 -4.54
N ASN A 278 13.07 4.43 -5.15
CA ASN A 278 11.85 5.07 -4.65
C ASN A 278 11.33 4.43 -3.36
N VAL A 279 11.35 3.10 -3.25
CA VAL A 279 10.94 2.41 -2.01
C VAL A 279 11.85 2.80 -0.84
N LEU A 280 13.17 2.89 -1.08
CA LEU A 280 14.14 3.31 -0.06
C LEU A 280 13.99 4.78 0.37
N LYS A 281 13.51 5.66 -0.51
CA LYS A 281 13.22 7.07 -0.18
C LYS A 281 11.94 7.21 0.64
N ASN A 282 10.92 6.41 0.36
CA ASN A 282 9.62 6.49 1.04
C ASN A 282 9.67 5.96 2.49
N VAL A 283 10.52 4.96 2.78
CA VAL A 283 10.69 4.41 4.15
C VAL A 283 11.41 5.39 5.10
N LYS A 284 12.05 6.45 4.60
CA LYS A 284 12.66 7.49 5.46
C LYS A 284 11.66 8.55 5.96
N LYS A 285 10.42 8.58 5.46
CA LYS A 285 9.47 9.68 5.72
C LYS A 285 8.31 9.36 6.66
N GLY A 286 8.25 8.15 7.21
CA GLY A 286 7.20 7.74 8.15
C GLY A 286 7.80 6.98 9.32
N LYS A 287 8.16 7.69 10.39
CA LYS A 287 8.43 7.08 11.69
C LYS A 287 7.73 7.93 12.76
N ALA A 288 6.40 7.90 12.71
CA ALA A 288 5.58 8.26 13.86
C ALA A 288 5.82 7.21 14.95
N LYS A 289 6.09 7.71 16.15
CA LYS A 289 6.38 6.95 17.36
C LYS A 289 5.03 6.52 17.95
N VAL A 290 4.67 5.25 17.80
CA VAL A 290 3.57 4.63 18.56
C VAL A 290 4.14 4.23 19.92
N GLN A 291 3.58 4.82 20.98
CA GLN A 291 3.81 4.47 22.38
C GLN A 291 2.64 3.59 22.81
N GLU A 292 2.93 2.47 23.47
CA GLU A 292 1.95 1.67 24.20
C GLU A 292 1.44 2.46 25.43
N PRO A 293 0.15 2.37 25.77
CA PRO A 293 -0.38 2.94 27.00
C PRO A 293 -0.16 1.97 28.17
N GLU A 294 0.51 2.44 29.21
CA GLU A 294 0.32 1.93 30.57
C GLU A 294 -0.47 2.97 31.35
N ASP A 295 -1.47 2.47 32.08
CA ASP A 295 -2.39 3.22 32.92
C ASP A 295 -1.67 3.97 34.05
N SER A 296 -1.83 5.30 34.10
CA SER A 296 -1.73 6.06 35.35
C SER A 296 -2.30 7.47 35.15
N ASP A 297 -3.34 7.78 35.92
CA ASP A 297 -3.87 9.12 36.12
C ASP A 297 -2.79 10.06 36.69
N GLU A 298 -2.52 11.21 36.06
CA GLU A 298 -2.24 12.51 36.71
C GLU A 298 -1.83 13.63 35.72
N LEU A 299 -2.60 14.72 35.78
CA LEU A 299 -2.26 16.16 35.69
C LEU A 299 -1.48 16.79 34.51
N TYR A 300 -2.19 17.72 33.85
CA TYR A 300 -1.79 19.02 33.27
C TYR A 300 -0.30 19.34 33.10
N ALA A 301 0.18 19.39 31.84
CA ALA A 301 1.15 20.40 31.41
C ALA A 301 1.16 20.61 29.88
N SER A 302 1.14 21.90 29.53
CA SER A 302 1.24 22.54 28.21
C SER A 302 2.32 21.97 27.27
N ASN A 303 1.99 21.84 25.98
CA ASN A 303 2.98 21.71 24.91
C ASN A 303 2.58 22.58 23.72
N ASP A 304 3.07 23.82 23.73
CA ASP A 304 3.11 24.74 22.61
C ASP A 304 4.58 24.92 22.19
N SER A 305 5.08 24.11 21.23
CA SER A 305 6.30 24.47 20.47
C SER A 305 6.61 23.48 19.32
N ASP A 306 5.92 23.59 18.19
CA ASP A 306 6.27 22.84 16.96
C ASP A 306 6.16 23.69 15.67
N ARG A 307 6.34 25.02 15.77
CA ARG A 307 6.29 25.93 14.61
C ARG A 307 7.65 26.22 13.96
N GLY A 308 8.75 25.77 14.57
CA GLY A 308 10.12 26.14 14.17
C GLY A 308 10.78 25.31 13.05
N GLU A 309 10.32 24.09 12.76
CA GLU A 309 11.07 23.20 11.83
C GLU A 309 10.79 23.46 10.34
N VAL A 310 9.66 24.08 9.99
CA VAL A 310 9.27 24.25 8.58
C VAL A 310 10.13 25.31 7.87
N GLU A 311 10.55 26.35 8.60
CA GLU A 311 11.30 27.48 8.05
C GLU A 311 12.79 27.14 7.79
N ALA A 312 13.37 26.24 8.60
CA ALA A 312 14.73 25.74 8.40
C ALA A 312 14.90 24.92 7.11
N LEU A 313 13.84 24.25 6.63
CA LEU A 313 13.88 23.48 5.39
C LEU A 313 13.78 24.35 4.13
N SER A 314 13.06 25.47 4.22
CA SER A 314 12.92 26.44 3.11
C SER A 314 14.25 27.11 2.77
N ASN A 315 14.98 27.58 3.79
CA ASN A 315 16.29 28.22 3.60
C ASN A 315 17.35 27.25 3.05
N LYS A 316 17.20 25.94 3.29
CA LYS A 316 18.14 24.93 2.81
C LYS A 316 17.93 24.54 1.34
N THR A 317 16.77 24.82 0.75
CA THR A 317 16.45 24.46 -0.63
C THR A 317 16.73 25.58 -1.65
N GLY A 318 16.85 26.83 -1.20
CA GLY A 318 17.19 27.98 -2.08
C GLY A 318 18.60 27.97 -2.69
N ASN A 319 19.54 27.17 -2.15
CA ASN A 319 20.94 27.15 -2.59
C ASN A 319 21.29 26.08 -3.63
N LEU A 320 20.32 25.34 -4.17
CA LEU A 320 20.54 24.36 -5.25
C LEU A 320 20.41 25.03 -6.63
N THR A 321 21.26 26.02 -6.92
CA THR A 321 21.35 26.64 -8.25
C THR A 321 22.15 25.74 -9.19
N ILE A 322 21.46 24.98 -10.05
CA ILE A 322 22.09 24.16 -11.09
C ILE A 322 22.65 25.08 -12.17
N LYS A 323 23.91 25.51 -12.04
CA LYS A 323 24.63 26.30 -13.06
C LYS A 323 25.46 25.46 -14.03
N GLU A 324 25.31 24.14 -14.05
CA GLU A 324 26.17 23.27 -14.84
C GLU A 324 25.58 22.94 -16.23
N LYS A 325 25.75 23.88 -17.17
CA LYS A 325 25.54 23.63 -18.60
C LYS A 325 26.66 22.74 -19.12
N ARG A 326 26.34 21.50 -19.47
CA ARG A 326 27.25 20.61 -20.21
C ARG A 326 27.56 21.20 -21.58
N LYS A 327 28.86 21.39 -21.85
CA LYS A 327 29.41 21.70 -23.17
C LYS A 327 29.13 20.54 -24.13
N ARG A 328 28.40 20.81 -25.21
CA ARG A 328 28.36 19.95 -26.41
C ARG A 328 29.69 20.12 -27.16
N SER A 329 30.34 19.00 -27.46
CA SER A 329 31.53 18.94 -28.31
C SER A 329 31.19 19.25 -29.77
N GLY A 330 32.16 19.84 -30.47
CA GLY A 330 32.07 20.41 -31.81
C GLY A 330 31.55 19.47 -32.89
N GLU A 331 30.77 20.09 -33.77
CA GLU A 331 30.04 19.55 -34.90
C GLU A 331 31.02 19.28 -36.07
N LYS A 332 30.90 18.11 -36.70
CA LYS A 332 31.59 17.79 -37.95
C LYS A 332 30.71 18.23 -39.11
N GLU A 333 31.26 19.06 -39.97
CA GLU A 333 30.67 19.52 -41.22
C GLU A 333 30.35 18.29 -42.11
N THR A 334 29.06 18.07 -42.36
CA THR A 334 28.58 17.06 -43.32
C THR A 334 27.90 17.83 -44.45
N GLY A 335 28.43 17.66 -45.66
CA GLY A 335 28.20 18.52 -46.82
C GLY A 335 26.76 18.57 -47.35
N ASP A 336 26.41 19.79 -47.78
CA ASP A 336 25.77 20.19 -49.03
C ASP A 336 24.80 19.20 -49.72
N SER A 337 23.81 18.73 -48.98
CA SER A 337 22.62 18.09 -49.56
C SER A 337 21.45 19.07 -49.54
N PRO A 338 20.73 19.24 -50.66
CA PRO A 338 19.64 20.22 -50.76
C PRO A 338 18.55 19.97 -49.71
N PRO A 339 17.99 21.04 -49.11
CA PRO A 339 17.07 20.94 -47.99
C PRO A 339 15.74 20.36 -48.47
N MET A 340 15.51 19.08 -48.18
CA MET A 340 14.19 18.49 -48.34
C MET A 340 13.24 19.14 -47.33
N GLU A 341 12.20 19.81 -47.81
CA GLU A 341 11.09 20.31 -46.99
C GLU A 341 10.38 19.14 -46.32
N THR A 342 10.86 18.77 -45.14
CA THR A 342 10.18 17.82 -44.28
C THR A 342 9.23 18.58 -43.36
N PRO A 343 7.95 18.18 -43.28
CA PRO A 343 6.96 18.88 -42.47
C PRO A 343 7.44 18.97 -41.01
N LYS A 344 7.47 20.21 -40.52
CA LYS A 344 7.88 20.62 -39.18
C LYS A 344 7.40 19.62 -38.14
N LYS A 345 8.35 18.84 -37.62
CA LYS A 345 8.18 17.77 -36.63
C LYS A 345 7.52 18.33 -35.38
N ARG A 346 6.19 18.39 -35.36
CA ARG A 346 5.42 18.63 -34.14
C ARG A 346 5.87 17.56 -33.16
N HIS A 347 6.35 17.97 -31.99
CA HIS A 347 6.54 17.07 -30.86
C HIS A 347 5.15 16.61 -30.40
N GLY A 348 4.50 15.76 -31.20
CA GLY A 348 3.32 15.03 -30.79
C GLY A 348 3.76 14.20 -29.60
N LYS A 349 3.27 14.58 -28.41
CA LYS A 349 3.29 13.73 -27.23
C LYS A 349 2.83 12.36 -27.70
N GLN A 350 3.77 11.42 -27.80
CA GLN A 350 3.50 10.08 -28.30
C GLN A 350 2.34 9.56 -27.48
N GLY A 351 1.19 9.36 -28.12
CA GLY A 351 0.03 8.72 -27.51
C GLY A 351 0.54 7.41 -26.92
N ARG A 352 0.72 7.38 -25.60
CA ARG A 352 1.12 6.18 -24.90
C ARG A 352 -0.02 5.22 -25.16
N LYS A 353 0.25 4.19 -25.95
CA LYS A 353 -0.70 3.13 -26.25
C LYS A 353 -1.28 2.69 -24.91
N ILE A 354 -2.57 2.95 -24.71
CA ILE A 354 -3.26 2.65 -23.46
C ILE A 354 -3.15 1.13 -23.32
N PRO A 355 -2.50 0.61 -22.26
CA PRO A 355 -2.47 -0.83 -22.04
C PRO A 355 -3.92 -1.31 -21.89
N ALA A 356 -4.36 -2.12 -22.86
CA ALA A 356 -5.72 -2.64 -23.01
C ALA A 356 -6.11 -3.66 -21.92
N THR A 357 -5.75 -3.42 -20.67
CA THR A 357 -6.48 -4.00 -19.54
C THR A 357 -7.83 -3.26 -19.46
N ILE A 358 -8.74 -3.63 -20.36
CA ILE A 358 -10.11 -3.16 -20.50
C ILE A 358 -10.85 -3.55 -19.23
N GLY A 359 -11.00 -2.60 -18.32
CA GLY A 359 -11.72 -2.82 -17.08
C GLY A 359 -11.63 -1.61 -16.16
N PRO A 360 -12.46 -1.56 -15.09
CA PRO A 360 -12.51 -0.44 -14.16
C PRO A 360 -11.15 -0.15 -13.51
N ILE A 361 -10.34 -1.19 -13.29
CA ILE A 361 -8.97 -1.08 -12.75
C ILE A 361 -8.03 -0.36 -13.73
N GLY A 362 -8.20 -0.57 -15.03
CA GLY A 362 -7.43 0.14 -16.07
C GLY A 362 -7.75 1.62 -16.10
N ARG A 363 -9.06 1.95 -16.07
CA ARG A 363 -9.55 3.33 -16.02
C ARG A 363 -9.02 4.07 -14.80
N LEU A 364 -9.08 3.46 -13.62
CA LEU A 364 -8.57 4.08 -12.38
C LEU A 364 -7.07 4.37 -12.46
N LYS A 365 -6.27 3.44 -13.00
CA LYS A 365 -4.84 3.65 -13.21
C LYS A 365 -4.56 4.79 -14.19
N TYR A 366 -5.32 4.86 -15.28
CA TYR A 366 -5.20 5.91 -16.29
C TYR A 366 -5.51 7.30 -15.70
N VAL A 367 -6.60 7.42 -14.94
CA VAL A 367 -6.96 8.65 -14.21
C VAL A 367 -5.83 9.04 -13.25
N THR A 368 -5.34 8.09 -12.45
CA THR A 368 -4.28 8.34 -11.47
C THR A 368 -2.97 8.81 -12.12
N GLU A 369 -2.58 8.23 -13.27
CA GLU A 369 -1.38 8.65 -14.02
C GLU A 369 -1.57 10.06 -14.60
N ASN A 370 -2.74 10.37 -15.16
CA ASN A 370 -3.06 11.72 -15.66
C ASN A 370 -3.03 12.77 -14.55
N LEU A 371 -3.62 12.49 -13.38
CA LEU A 371 -3.59 13.43 -12.25
C LEU A 371 -2.17 13.73 -11.81
N ARG A 372 -1.29 12.72 -11.80
CA ARG A 372 0.13 12.90 -11.46
C ARG A 372 0.86 13.75 -12.49
N ASP A 373 0.69 13.44 -13.78
CA ASP A 373 1.33 14.18 -14.87
C ASP A 373 0.87 15.64 -14.92
N LEU A 374 -0.39 15.93 -14.56
CA LEU A 374 -0.94 17.29 -14.54
C LEU A 374 -0.59 18.06 -13.25
N ALA A 375 -0.37 17.38 -12.12
CA ALA A 375 -0.03 18.02 -10.85
C ALA A 375 1.32 18.75 -10.90
N ASP A 376 2.28 18.19 -11.64
CA ASP A 376 3.63 18.73 -11.81
C ASP A 376 3.69 19.91 -12.80
N LEU A 377 2.61 20.19 -13.54
CA LEU A 377 2.54 21.32 -14.47
C LEU A 377 2.27 22.64 -13.76
N THR A 378 2.81 23.71 -14.35
CA THR A 378 2.53 25.09 -13.95
C THR A 378 1.12 25.51 -14.40
N VAL A 379 0.58 26.58 -13.80
CA VAL A 379 -0.75 27.10 -14.14
C VAL A 379 -0.86 27.49 -15.61
N ASP A 380 0.21 28.04 -16.19
CA ASP A 380 0.22 28.48 -17.59
C ASP A 380 0.21 27.31 -18.57
N GLU A 381 0.94 26.24 -18.25
CA GLU A 381 0.89 24.98 -19.02
C GLU A 381 -0.50 24.34 -18.95
N LEU A 382 -1.14 24.36 -17.78
CA LEU A 382 -2.52 23.86 -17.65
C LEU A 382 -3.51 24.71 -18.44
N LYS A 383 -3.39 26.04 -18.42
CA LYS A 383 -4.20 26.94 -19.28
C LYS A 383 -4.00 26.64 -20.76
N GLN A 384 -2.77 26.33 -21.19
CA GLN A 384 -2.49 25.94 -22.56
C GLN A 384 -3.17 24.61 -22.90
N ILE A 385 -3.14 23.63 -21.99
CA ILE A 385 -3.83 22.35 -22.17
C ILE A 385 -5.35 22.54 -22.25
N CYS A 386 -5.93 23.37 -21.39
CA CYS A 386 -7.35 23.74 -21.43
C CYS A 386 -7.77 24.28 -22.80
N LYS A 387 -6.98 25.19 -23.38
CA LYS A 387 -7.24 25.71 -24.74
C LYS A 387 -7.15 24.63 -25.83
N THR A 388 -6.26 23.66 -25.67
CA THR A 388 -6.08 22.60 -26.68
C THR A 388 -7.10 21.46 -26.57
N GLU A 389 -7.58 21.16 -25.36
CA GLU A 389 -8.52 20.06 -25.09
C GLU A 389 -9.97 20.54 -24.92
N ASP A 390 -10.21 21.84 -25.14
CA ASP A 390 -11.50 22.53 -25.02
C ASP A 390 -12.15 22.33 -23.63
N VAL A 391 -11.35 22.60 -22.58
CA VAL A 391 -11.78 22.52 -21.18
C VAL A 391 -11.82 23.91 -20.57
N GLN A 392 -12.95 24.29 -19.99
CA GLN A 392 -13.12 25.60 -19.33
C GLN A 392 -12.20 25.74 -18.11
N TRP A 393 -11.52 26.89 -18.00
CA TRP A 393 -10.63 27.21 -16.88
C TRP A 393 -11.41 27.87 -15.73
N GLU A 394 -11.48 27.20 -14.57
CA GLU A 394 -12.30 27.63 -13.42
C GLU A 394 -11.49 28.36 -12.33
N GLY A 395 -10.27 28.80 -12.63
CA GLY A 395 -9.42 29.55 -11.70
C GLY A 395 -8.69 28.70 -10.66
N LYS A 396 -9.27 27.59 -10.19
CA LYS A 396 -8.62 26.66 -9.26
C LYS A 396 -7.81 25.60 -10.01
N LYS A 397 -6.51 25.50 -9.68
CA LYS A 397 -5.58 24.53 -10.28
C LYS A 397 -6.13 23.10 -10.20
N MET A 398 -6.62 22.70 -9.02
CA MET A 398 -7.09 21.33 -8.80
C MET A 398 -8.36 20.99 -9.59
N GLN A 399 -9.36 21.88 -9.62
CA GLN A 399 -10.58 21.67 -10.41
C GLN A 399 -10.27 21.50 -11.90
N THR A 400 -9.35 22.32 -12.41
CA THR A 400 -8.92 22.24 -13.81
C THR A 400 -8.20 20.92 -14.11
N ILE A 401 -7.32 20.46 -13.21
CA ILE A 401 -6.65 19.16 -13.35
C ILE A 401 -7.68 18.02 -13.42
N LEU A 402 -8.69 18.04 -12.54
CA LEU A 402 -9.76 17.04 -12.52
C LEU A 402 -10.59 17.08 -13.82
N ALA A 403 -10.93 18.28 -14.31
CA ALA A 403 -11.68 18.46 -15.55
C ALA A 403 -10.91 17.91 -16.77
N ILE A 404 -9.61 18.23 -16.89
CA ILE A 404 -8.73 17.71 -17.96
C ILE A 404 -8.62 16.18 -17.86
N ALA A 405 -8.36 15.64 -16.66
CA ALA A 405 -8.22 14.20 -16.45
C ALA A 405 -9.53 13.45 -16.79
N ASN A 406 -10.69 14.00 -16.43
CA ASN A 406 -11.99 13.44 -16.77
C ASN A 406 -12.21 13.46 -18.29
N LYS A 407 -11.97 14.59 -18.96
CA LYS A 407 -12.08 14.71 -20.43
C LYS A 407 -11.19 13.70 -21.16
N ARG A 408 -9.92 13.55 -20.74
CA ARG A 408 -9.01 12.54 -21.31
C ARG A 408 -9.47 11.11 -21.07
N THR A 409 -10.08 10.85 -19.93
CA THR A 409 -10.61 9.52 -19.58
C THR A 409 -11.85 9.21 -20.41
N GLN A 410 -12.73 10.18 -20.59
CA GLN A 410 -13.84 10.08 -21.54
C GLN A 410 -13.30 9.82 -22.95
N VAL A 411 -12.40 10.63 -23.50
CA VAL A 411 -11.86 10.39 -24.85
C VAL A 411 -11.22 9.00 -24.99
N ALA A 412 -10.60 8.47 -23.94
CA ALA A 412 -9.97 7.15 -23.95
C ALA A 412 -10.95 5.97 -23.77
N TYR A 413 -12.07 6.14 -23.07
CA TYR A 413 -12.95 5.05 -22.64
C TYR A 413 -14.45 5.24 -22.96
N ARG A 414 -14.86 6.40 -23.50
CA ARG A 414 -16.27 6.77 -23.78
C ARG A 414 -16.90 5.96 -24.90
N SER A 415 -16.14 5.16 -25.63
CA SER A 415 -16.68 4.32 -26.71
C SER A 415 -17.27 2.99 -26.22
N HIS A 416 -17.48 2.76 -24.93
CA HIS A 416 -17.97 1.46 -24.46
C HIS A 416 -19.10 1.51 -23.42
N ASP A 417 -19.27 2.60 -22.66
CA ASP A 417 -20.19 2.59 -21.52
C ASP A 417 -21.62 3.07 -21.84
N GLU A 418 -21.88 3.62 -23.03
CA GLU A 418 -23.22 4.17 -23.35
C GLU A 418 -24.11 3.21 -24.16
N ASP A 419 -23.57 2.12 -24.73
CA ASP A 419 -24.38 1.14 -25.46
C ASP A 419 -24.93 0.00 -24.57
N ASP A 420 -24.40 -0.18 -23.35
CA ASP A 420 -24.79 -1.27 -22.44
C ASP A 420 -25.79 -0.84 -21.35
N ALA A 421 -26.12 0.45 -21.25
CA ALA A 421 -27.03 0.99 -20.24
C ALA A 421 -28.51 1.06 -20.69
N GLU A 422 -28.83 0.83 -21.97
CA GLU A 422 -30.20 0.96 -22.50
C GLU A 422 -31.00 -0.35 -22.55
N ASN A 423 -30.57 -1.44 -21.90
CA ASN A 423 -31.32 -2.72 -21.94
C ASN A 423 -31.67 -3.34 -20.58
N VAL A 424 -31.66 -2.57 -19.49
CA VAL A 424 -32.40 -2.96 -18.27
C VAL A 424 -33.78 -2.32 -18.37
N ALA A 425 -34.62 -2.96 -19.17
CA ALA A 425 -36.05 -2.71 -19.17
C ALA A 425 -36.60 -2.95 -17.75
N ASP A 426 -37.10 -1.86 -17.16
CA ASP A 426 -38.44 -1.76 -16.61
C ASP A 426 -38.99 -3.03 -15.93
N ASP A 427 -38.66 -3.20 -14.65
CA ASP A 427 -39.47 -4.01 -13.73
C ASP A 427 -39.42 -3.42 -12.31
N THR A 428 -39.66 -2.11 -12.21
CA THR A 428 -40.02 -1.48 -10.93
C THR A 428 -41.53 -1.29 -10.88
N SER A 429 -42.18 -2.42 -10.61
CA SER A 429 -43.52 -2.50 -10.02
C SER A 429 -43.69 -1.42 -8.95
N THR A 430 -44.57 -0.47 -9.26
CA THR A 430 -45.31 0.38 -8.34
C THR A 430 -45.70 -0.37 -7.08
N ASN A 431 -45.11 0.00 -5.94
CA ASN A 431 -45.69 -0.28 -4.63
C ASN A 431 -46.10 1.06 -4.04
N GLU A 432 -47.32 1.47 -4.37
CA GLU A 432 -48.08 2.45 -3.60
C GLU A 432 -48.25 1.87 -2.18
N VAL A 433 -47.57 2.46 -1.20
CA VAL A 433 -47.92 2.26 0.20
C VAL A 433 -48.45 3.58 0.72
N ALA A 434 -49.74 3.53 1.05
CA ALA A 434 -50.59 4.61 1.47
C ALA A 434 -49.98 5.47 2.57
N GLU A 435 -50.14 6.78 2.39
CA GLU A 435 -50.22 7.75 3.46
C GLU A 435 -51.30 7.31 4.46
N THR A 436 -50.90 7.05 5.70
CA THR A 436 -51.81 7.15 6.84
C THR A 436 -51.36 8.34 7.67
N GLY A 437 -52.14 9.41 7.54
CA GLY A 437 -52.08 10.57 8.42
C GLY A 437 -52.31 10.16 9.87
N GLY A 438 -51.54 10.78 10.75
CA GLY A 438 -51.73 10.75 12.19
C GLY A 438 -51.64 12.17 12.72
N ASP A 439 -52.76 12.88 12.65
CA ASP A 439 -53.05 14.00 13.54
C ASP A 439 -53.26 13.46 14.96
N VAL A 440 -52.49 13.95 15.92
CA VAL A 440 -52.82 14.01 17.36
C VAL A 440 -52.07 15.24 17.89
N GLU A 441 -52.75 16.39 18.04
CA GLU A 441 -53.33 16.88 19.31
C GLU A 441 -52.29 16.91 20.45
N GLU A 442 -51.86 18.10 20.86
CA GLU A 442 -52.43 18.85 21.99
C GLU A 442 -51.82 18.39 23.33
N GLU A 443 -50.98 19.24 23.94
CA GLU A 443 -51.21 19.76 25.30
C GLU A 443 -50.00 20.60 25.80
N VAL A 444 -50.37 21.81 26.23
CA VAL A 444 -49.86 22.62 27.37
C VAL A 444 -48.39 23.03 27.45
#